data_AF-A0A0J5P5B2-F1
#
_entry.id   AF-A0A0J5P5B2-F1
#
_cell.length_a   1.000
_cell.length_b   1.000
_cell.length_c   1.000
_cell.angle_alpha   90.00
_cell.angle_beta   90.00
_cell.angle_gamma   90.00
#
_symmetry.space_group_name_H-M   'P 1'
#
loop_
_entity.id
_entity.type
_entity.pdbx_description
1 polymer ?
#
loop_
_entity_poly.entity_id
_entity_poly.type
_entity_poly.pdbx_seq_one_letter_code
_entity_poly.pdbx_strand_id
1 'polypeptide(L)'
;MMKNRIIIFIISFFYLAAHAELQCFSNEEYQHIISRLPLNEEQYYNVPNMVNCNEKINLSQLVCVNNKIKNIFLLLSISRIYAYENATHTPVEDYSTYNNDFKEWINNIINKENDKAILNRKLCYIIKKTLSDNFGGEFYYEPKIEEVINSKKNDNGVIIDTLERLFYLGKSCDVRVSLDKYKRGIWYKSNNKFIIELEDKKYKFTDKYYFNYDENVFSLNCYR
;
A
#
# COMPACT_ATOMS: atom_id res chain seq x y z
N MET A 1 -16.34 30.21 40.19
CA MET A 1 -15.92 28.81 39.90
C MET A 1 -16.46 28.30 38.55
N MET A 2 -16.29 29.01 37.43
CA MET A 2 -16.75 28.55 36.10
C MET A 2 -15.68 28.58 34.99
N LYS A 3 -14.52 29.21 35.20
CA LYS A 3 -13.45 29.30 34.18
C LYS A 3 -12.61 28.03 34.03
N ASN A 4 -12.40 27.24 35.10
CA ASN A 4 -11.57 26.03 35.04
C ASN A 4 -12.29 24.78 34.53
N ARG A 5 -13.63 24.77 34.44
CA ARG A 5 -14.39 23.60 33.94
C ARG A 5 -14.49 23.58 32.41
N ILE A 6 -14.42 24.73 31.75
CA ILE A 6 -14.50 24.84 30.28
C ILE A 6 -13.19 24.41 29.63
N ILE A 7 -12.04 24.69 30.26
CA ILE A 7 -10.71 24.32 29.73
C ILE A 7 -10.50 22.79 29.75
N ILE A 8 -10.99 22.10 30.78
CA ILE A 8 -10.89 20.64 30.87
C ILE A 8 -11.74 19.97 29.78
N PHE A 9 -12.93 20.49 29.48
CA PHE A 9 -13.78 19.95 28.40
C PHE A 9 -13.16 20.14 27.01
N ILE A 10 -12.50 21.26 26.76
CA ILE A 10 -11.83 21.53 25.48
C ILE A 10 -10.59 20.63 25.32
N ILE A 11 -9.81 20.44 26.38
CA ILE A 11 -8.65 19.53 26.34
C ILE A 11 -9.10 18.07 26.14
N SER A 12 -10.18 17.63 26.79
CA SER A 12 -10.75 16.29 26.58
C SER A 12 -11.33 16.08 25.17
N PHE A 13 -11.85 17.12 24.53
CA PHE A 13 -12.36 17.04 23.15
C PHE A 13 -11.23 17.00 22.10
N PHE A 14 -10.06 17.56 22.40
CA PHE A 14 -8.87 17.46 21.55
C PHE A 14 -8.14 16.11 21.67
N TYR A 15 -8.30 15.36 22.76
CA TYR A 15 -7.73 14.01 22.88
C TYR A 15 -8.53 12.91 22.16
N LEU A 16 -9.78 13.18 21.77
CA LEU A 16 -10.61 12.26 20.98
C LEU A 16 -10.44 12.44 19.47
N ALA A 17 -9.74 13.48 19.03
CA ALA A 17 -9.45 13.70 17.63
C ALA A 17 -8.09 13.10 17.24
N ALA A 18 -8.14 12.10 16.35
CA ALA A 18 -7.07 11.70 15.44
C ALA A 18 -6.03 10.65 15.89
N HIS A 19 -6.50 9.50 16.35
CA HIS A 19 -5.86 8.23 15.97
C HIS A 19 -6.79 7.52 15.00
N ALA A 20 -6.78 7.95 13.74
CA ALA A 20 -7.37 7.12 12.67
C ALA A 20 -6.49 5.87 12.58
N GLU A 21 -6.91 4.80 13.26
CA GLU A 21 -6.20 3.52 13.22
C GLU A 21 -6.10 3.05 11.76
N LEU A 22 -4.94 2.48 11.40
CA LEU A 22 -4.79 1.85 10.10
C LEU A 22 -5.70 0.62 10.04
N GLN A 23 -6.86 0.77 9.42
CA GLN A 23 -7.84 -0.30 9.27
C GLN A 23 -7.85 -0.81 7.83
N CYS A 24 -6.93 -1.72 7.53
CA CYS A 24 -6.84 -2.31 6.19
C CYS A 24 -7.84 -3.41 5.95
N PHE A 25 -8.17 -4.17 7.00
CA PHE A 25 -9.04 -5.33 6.90
C PHE A 25 -10.26 -5.18 7.78
N SER A 26 -11.41 -5.63 7.26
CA SER A 26 -12.55 -5.94 8.13
C SER A 26 -12.14 -7.00 9.17
N ASN A 27 -12.95 -7.18 10.20
CA ASN A 27 -12.66 -8.24 11.18
C ASN A 27 -12.78 -9.63 10.54
N GLU A 28 -13.76 -9.82 9.65
CA GLU A 28 -13.94 -11.06 8.90
C GLU A 28 -12.75 -11.35 7.97
N GLU A 29 -12.31 -10.36 7.17
CA GLU A 29 -11.12 -10.49 6.31
C GLU A 29 -9.89 -10.86 7.14
N TYR A 30 -9.69 -10.18 8.28
CA TYR A 30 -8.56 -10.46 9.15
C TYR A 30 -8.60 -11.88 9.74
N GLN A 31 -9.75 -12.34 10.22
CA GLN A 31 -9.90 -13.70 10.77
C GLN A 31 -9.69 -14.78 9.70
N HIS A 32 -10.21 -14.54 8.49
CA HIS A 32 -10.00 -15.41 7.33
C HIS A 32 -8.52 -15.53 6.96
N ILE A 33 -7.80 -14.41 6.90
CA ILE A 33 -6.37 -14.35 6.65
C ILE A 33 -5.59 -15.15 7.70
N ILE A 34 -5.77 -14.87 8.99
CA ILE A 34 -4.96 -15.55 10.03
C ILE A 34 -5.30 -17.04 10.19
N SER A 35 -6.49 -17.49 9.77
CA SER A 35 -6.90 -18.89 9.91
C SER A 35 -6.41 -19.80 8.79
N ARG A 36 -6.07 -19.24 7.63
CA ARG A 36 -5.68 -19.99 6.43
C ARG A 36 -4.19 -20.03 6.18
N LEU A 37 -3.47 -19.06 6.73
CA LEU A 37 -2.06 -18.90 6.46
C LEU A 37 -1.24 -19.81 7.38
N PRO A 38 -0.02 -20.21 6.96
CA PRO A 38 0.82 -21.19 7.66
C PRO A 38 1.41 -20.65 8.97
N LEU A 39 0.69 -19.77 9.68
CA LEU A 39 0.99 -19.31 11.03
C LEU A 39 1.02 -20.46 12.05
N ASN A 40 0.34 -21.58 11.74
CA ASN A 40 0.27 -22.77 12.57
C ASN A 40 1.22 -23.88 12.11
N GLU A 41 1.97 -23.68 11.02
CA GLU A 41 2.97 -24.63 10.58
C GLU A 41 4.26 -24.40 11.37
N GLU A 42 4.85 -25.46 11.91
CA GLU A 42 6.13 -25.43 12.65
C GLU A 42 7.29 -24.81 11.84
N GLN A 43 7.11 -24.54 10.56
CA GLN A 43 8.15 -24.06 9.65
C GLN A 43 8.48 -22.57 9.81
N TYR A 44 7.54 -21.71 10.24
CA TYR A 44 7.75 -20.25 10.28
C TYR A 44 7.65 -19.61 11.68
N TYR A 45 7.64 -20.42 12.75
CA TYR A 45 7.47 -19.92 14.12
C TYR A 45 8.59 -18.97 14.59
N ASN A 46 9.79 -19.08 14.01
CA ASN A 46 10.96 -18.29 14.34
C ASN A 46 11.11 -17.01 13.48
N VAL A 47 10.21 -16.78 12.52
CA VAL A 47 10.21 -15.55 11.71
C VAL A 47 9.90 -14.36 12.61
N PRO A 48 10.82 -13.39 12.78
CA PRO A 48 10.55 -12.21 13.57
C PRO A 48 9.62 -11.27 12.82
N ASN A 49 8.89 -10.46 13.56
CA ASN A 49 8.19 -9.32 12.98
C ASN A 49 9.24 -8.34 12.45
N MET A 50 9.12 -7.94 11.19
CA MET A 50 9.99 -6.92 10.61
C MET A 50 9.99 -5.61 11.42
N VAL A 51 8.89 -5.31 12.13
CA VAL A 51 8.78 -4.12 12.96
C VAL A 51 9.20 -4.41 14.41
N ASN A 52 10.27 -3.76 14.85
CA ASN A 52 10.74 -3.77 16.22
C ASN A 52 10.14 -2.58 17.01
N CYS A 53 9.37 -2.86 18.05
CA CYS A 53 8.71 -1.84 18.87
C CYS A 53 9.66 -1.05 19.77
N ASN A 54 10.91 -1.48 19.90
CA ASN A 54 11.95 -0.72 20.58
C ASN A 54 12.63 0.31 19.65
N GLU A 55 12.47 0.19 18.33
CA GLU A 55 12.97 1.17 17.37
C GLU A 55 12.09 2.42 17.38
N LYS A 56 12.71 3.60 17.41
CA LYS A 56 12.03 4.90 17.40
C LYS A 56 11.84 5.44 15.97
N ILE A 57 11.28 4.62 15.09
CA ILE A 57 10.93 5.01 13.72
C ILE A 57 9.42 5.18 13.56
N ASN A 58 8.98 5.96 12.57
CA ASN A 58 7.57 6.24 12.34
C ASN A 58 6.76 4.96 12.06
N LEU A 59 7.36 3.99 11.37
CA LEU A 59 6.73 2.67 11.19
C LEU A 59 6.42 1.97 12.52
N SER A 60 7.37 1.94 13.46
CA SER A 60 7.17 1.33 14.77
C SER A 60 6.09 2.05 15.58
N GLN A 61 6.03 3.38 15.53
CA GLN A 61 4.98 4.15 16.19
C GLN A 61 3.59 3.83 15.63
N LEU A 62 3.47 3.60 14.32
CA LEU A 62 2.21 3.24 13.68
C LEU A 62 1.77 1.80 14.02
N VAL A 63 2.72 0.85 14.01
CA VAL A 63 2.41 -0.58 14.11
C VAL A 63 2.27 -1.06 15.54
N CYS A 64 3.11 -0.57 16.46
CA CYS A 64 3.21 -1.13 17.81
C CYS A 64 2.12 -0.68 18.78
N VAL A 65 1.28 0.28 18.38
CA VAL A 65 0.13 0.75 19.18
C VAL A 65 -1.11 -0.14 19.03
N ASN A 66 -1.13 -1.06 18.05
CA ASN A 66 -2.30 -1.88 17.77
C ASN A 66 -1.89 -3.33 17.44
N ASN A 67 -2.36 -4.29 18.25
CA ASN A 67 -2.01 -5.71 18.08
C ASN A 67 -2.46 -6.30 16.74
N LYS A 68 -3.60 -5.85 16.18
CA LYS A 68 -4.07 -6.31 14.87
C LYS A 68 -3.11 -5.89 13.77
N ILE A 69 -2.65 -4.63 13.80
CA ILE A 69 -1.65 -4.12 12.85
C ILE A 69 -0.31 -4.85 13.05
N LYS A 70 0.14 -5.01 14.30
CA LYS A 70 1.36 -5.77 14.61
C LYS A 70 1.32 -7.18 14.02
N ASN A 71 0.20 -7.89 14.17
CA ASN A 71 0.02 -9.23 13.61
C ASN A 71 0.01 -9.23 12.07
N ILE A 72 -0.59 -8.22 11.43
CA ILE A 72 -0.54 -8.04 9.97
C ILE A 72 0.92 -7.87 9.49
N PHE A 73 1.75 -7.11 10.22
CA PHE A 73 3.16 -6.94 9.87
C PHE A 73 4.01 -8.20 10.13
N LEU A 74 3.68 -8.98 11.17
CA LEU A 74 4.26 -10.32 11.34
C LEU A 74 3.90 -11.20 10.15
N LEU A 75 2.63 -11.18 9.73
CA LEU A 75 2.17 -11.96 8.59
C LEU A 75 2.84 -11.56 7.28
N LEU A 76 3.06 -10.26 7.05
CA LEU A 76 3.86 -9.79 5.91
C LEU A 76 5.30 -10.29 5.96
N SER A 77 5.88 -10.42 7.17
CA SER A 77 7.24 -10.93 7.35
C SER A 77 7.32 -12.40 6.94
N ILE A 78 6.33 -13.19 7.38
CA ILE A 78 6.20 -14.61 7.04
C ILE A 78 5.91 -14.78 5.55
N SER A 79 4.96 -14.03 5.00
CA SER A 79 4.53 -14.19 3.59
C SER A 79 5.68 -13.97 2.61
N ARG A 80 6.57 -13.01 2.90
CA ARG A 80 7.73 -12.70 2.05
C ARG A 80 8.78 -13.80 2.08
N ILE A 81 9.00 -14.43 3.24
CA ILE A 81 9.90 -15.58 3.36
C ILE A 81 9.28 -16.77 2.64
N TYR A 82 8.02 -17.10 2.95
CA TYR A 82 7.26 -18.16 2.29
C TYR A 82 7.30 -18.06 0.76
N ALA A 83 7.00 -16.88 0.21
CA ALA A 83 7.01 -16.68 -1.24
C ALA A 83 8.40 -16.88 -1.86
N TYR A 84 9.46 -16.42 -1.18
CA TYR A 84 10.83 -16.62 -1.65
C TYR A 84 11.26 -18.08 -1.57
N GLU A 85 11.07 -18.74 -0.43
CA GLU A 85 11.50 -20.12 -0.22
C GLU A 85 10.73 -21.05 -1.17
N ASN A 86 9.45 -20.77 -1.44
CA ASN A 86 8.68 -21.52 -2.43
C ASN A 86 9.12 -21.25 -3.87
N ALA A 87 9.42 -20.01 -4.24
CA ALA A 87 9.83 -19.67 -5.60
C ALA A 87 11.24 -20.17 -5.93
N THR A 88 12.13 -20.21 -4.93
CA THR A 88 13.55 -20.57 -5.09
C THR A 88 13.87 -21.99 -4.64
N HIS A 89 12.96 -22.65 -3.92
CA HIS A 89 13.20 -23.91 -3.22
C HIS A 89 14.43 -23.88 -2.31
N THR A 90 14.76 -22.69 -1.77
CA THR A 90 15.94 -22.45 -0.93
C THR A 90 15.53 -21.75 0.37
N PRO A 91 15.90 -22.26 1.55
CA PRO A 91 15.63 -21.58 2.82
C PRO A 91 16.33 -20.23 2.88
N VAL A 92 15.69 -19.23 3.48
CA VAL A 92 16.35 -17.95 3.78
C VAL A 92 17.38 -18.18 4.90
N GLU A 93 18.61 -17.71 4.68
CA GLU A 93 19.73 -17.93 5.61
C GLU A 93 19.53 -17.25 6.98
N ASP A 94 19.00 -16.02 6.97
CA ASP A 94 18.75 -15.23 8.19
C ASP A 94 17.40 -14.50 8.12
N TYR A 95 16.41 -15.04 8.83
CA TYR A 95 15.07 -14.45 8.92
C TYR A 95 15.06 -13.08 9.62
N SER A 96 16.08 -12.77 10.44
CA SER A 96 16.13 -11.53 11.22
C SER A 96 16.44 -10.29 10.37
N THR A 97 17.16 -10.46 9.26
CA THR A 97 17.54 -9.35 8.38
C THR A 97 16.82 -9.37 7.05
N TYR A 98 16.24 -10.49 6.64
CA TYR A 98 15.62 -10.68 5.32
C TYR A 98 14.58 -9.61 4.94
N ASN A 99 13.80 -9.13 5.92
CA ASN A 99 12.74 -8.15 5.69
C ASN A 99 13.18 -6.68 5.85
N ASN A 100 14.46 -6.40 6.10
CA ASN A 100 14.95 -5.05 6.39
C ASN A 100 14.73 -4.06 5.24
N ASP A 101 15.01 -4.45 3.99
CA ASP A 101 14.84 -3.55 2.83
C ASP A 101 13.38 -3.15 2.64
N PHE A 102 12.46 -4.09 2.87
CA PHE A 102 11.03 -3.82 2.80
C PHE A 102 10.54 -2.95 3.94
N LYS A 103 11.02 -3.22 5.16
CA LYS A 103 10.78 -2.37 6.33
C LYS A 103 11.22 -0.94 6.05
N GLU A 104 12.42 -0.75 5.51
CA GLU A 104 12.97 0.57 5.17
C GLU A 104 12.13 1.25 4.10
N TRP A 105 11.75 0.54 3.04
CA TRP A 105 10.92 1.08 1.97
C TRP A 105 9.54 1.52 2.47
N ILE A 106 8.86 0.74 3.32
CA ILE A 106 7.59 1.15 3.96
C ILE A 106 7.80 2.39 4.85
N ASN A 107 8.86 2.40 5.68
CA ASN A 107 9.16 3.54 6.53
C ASN A 107 9.40 4.82 5.72
N ASN A 108 10.04 4.70 4.55
CA ASN A 108 10.24 5.82 3.62
C ASN A 108 8.93 6.34 3.02
N ILE A 109 7.93 5.49 2.78
CA ILE A 109 6.59 5.92 2.35
C ILE A 109 5.91 6.71 3.49
N ILE A 110 5.98 6.19 4.72
CA ILE A 110 5.43 6.86 5.91
C ILE A 110 6.06 8.24 6.11
N ASN A 111 7.37 8.37 5.90
CA ASN A 111 8.08 9.64 6.09
C ASN A 111 7.78 10.69 5.01
N LYS A 112 7.30 10.28 3.83
CA LYS A 112 7.03 11.18 2.70
C LYS A 112 5.59 11.65 2.65
N GLU A 113 4.66 10.87 3.17
CA GLU A 113 3.22 11.14 3.07
C GLU A 113 2.70 11.83 4.34
N ASN A 114 2.43 13.14 4.24
CA ASN A 114 1.94 13.92 5.37
C ASN A 114 0.43 13.75 5.60
N ASP A 115 -0.32 13.42 4.54
CA ASP A 115 -1.76 13.19 4.65
C ASP A 115 -2.05 11.79 5.19
N LYS A 116 -2.58 11.71 6.41
CA LYS A 116 -2.89 10.44 7.08
C LYS A 116 -3.87 9.57 6.30
N ALA A 117 -4.85 10.16 5.61
CA ALA A 117 -5.82 9.40 4.83
C ALA A 117 -5.18 8.81 3.56
N ILE A 118 -4.31 9.58 2.88
CA ILE A 118 -3.53 9.07 1.74
C ILE A 118 -2.56 7.98 2.21
N LEU A 119 -1.84 8.21 3.30
CA LEU A 119 -0.92 7.23 3.88
C LEU A 119 -1.62 5.92 4.21
N ASN A 120 -2.77 5.99 4.88
CA ASN A 120 -3.54 4.79 5.23
C ASN A 120 -3.97 4.01 3.99
N ARG A 121 -4.43 4.67 2.92
CA ARG A 121 -4.78 3.98 1.68
C ARG A 121 -3.58 3.32 1.03
N LYS A 122 -2.44 4.02 0.91
CA LYS A 122 -1.18 3.48 0.37
C LYS A 122 -0.72 2.26 1.16
N LEU A 123 -0.65 2.36 2.48
CA LEU A 123 -0.24 1.26 3.33
C LEU A 123 -1.19 0.07 3.20
N CYS A 124 -2.50 0.28 3.20
CA CYS A 124 -3.45 -0.81 3.06
C CYS A 124 -3.40 -1.47 1.68
N TYR A 125 -3.20 -0.69 0.63
CA TYR A 125 -2.99 -1.21 -0.72
C TYR A 125 -1.73 -2.08 -0.78
N ILE A 126 -0.60 -1.60 -0.25
CA ILE A 126 0.66 -2.35 -0.17
C ILE A 126 0.48 -3.65 0.60
N ILE A 127 -0.07 -3.57 1.82
CA ILE A 127 -0.28 -4.73 2.69
C ILE A 127 -1.14 -5.78 1.99
N LYS A 128 -2.31 -5.38 1.46
CA LYS A 128 -3.23 -6.30 0.79
C LYS A 128 -2.59 -6.90 -0.45
N LYS A 129 -1.94 -6.08 -1.27
CA LYS A 129 -1.34 -6.54 -2.52
C LYS A 129 -0.17 -7.49 -2.28
N THR A 130 0.76 -7.15 -1.40
CA THR A 130 1.89 -8.02 -1.04
C THR A 130 1.43 -9.34 -0.43
N LEU A 131 0.44 -9.33 0.46
CA LEU A 131 -0.12 -10.59 0.99
C LEU A 131 -0.75 -11.43 -0.12
N SER A 132 -1.48 -10.81 -1.04
CA SER A 132 -2.12 -11.51 -2.14
C SER A 132 -1.13 -12.12 -3.12
N ASP A 133 -0.07 -11.39 -3.46
CA ASP A 133 0.94 -11.87 -4.40
C ASP A 133 1.77 -13.01 -3.78
N ASN A 134 2.06 -12.92 -2.47
CA ASN A 134 2.88 -13.91 -1.77
C ASN A 134 2.14 -15.21 -1.43
N PHE A 135 0.85 -15.13 -1.07
CA PHE A 135 0.05 -16.31 -0.71
C PHE A 135 -0.82 -16.83 -1.85
N GLY A 136 -1.04 -16.04 -2.91
CA GLY A 136 -1.78 -16.45 -4.08
C GLY A 136 -3.20 -16.91 -3.76
N GLY A 137 -3.52 -18.18 -4.07
CA GLY A 137 -4.88 -18.72 -3.93
C GLY A 137 -5.45 -18.72 -2.51
N GLU A 138 -4.60 -18.64 -1.48
CA GLU A 138 -5.03 -18.61 -0.07
C GLU A 138 -5.63 -17.26 0.32
N PHE A 139 -5.17 -16.19 -0.32
CA PHE A 139 -5.69 -14.83 -0.16
C PHE A 139 -5.58 -14.06 -1.48
N TYR A 140 -6.72 -13.76 -2.11
CA TYR A 140 -6.76 -13.00 -3.35
C TYR A 140 -7.30 -11.59 -3.11
N TYR A 141 -6.55 -10.58 -3.57
CA TYR A 141 -6.94 -9.18 -3.56
C TYR A 141 -6.88 -8.57 -4.97
N GLU A 142 -8.04 -8.24 -5.50
CA GLU A 142 -8.17 -7.46 -6.73
C GLU A 142 -8.68 -6.05 -6.39
N PRO A 143 -7.84 -5.01 -6.54
CA PRO A 143 -8.25 -3.65 -6.24
C PRO A 143 -9.28 -3.15 -7.27
N LYS A 144 -10.44 -2.70 -6.78
CA LYS A 144 -11.38 -1.92 -7.63
C LYS A 144 -10.85 -0.53 -7.97
N ILE A 145 -9.96 -0.01 -7.13
CA ILE A 145 -9.29 1.27 -7.29
C ILE A 145 -7.82 1.03 -6.96
N GLU A 146 -6.97 1.31 -7.93
CA GLU A 146 -5.53 1.26 -7.84
C GLU A 146 -4.99 2.46 -7.04
N GLU A 147 -3.84 2.27 -6.41
CA GLU A 147 -3.19 3.32 -5.63
C GLU A 147 -1.85 3.73 -6.24
N VAL A 148 -1.60 5.04 -6.26
CA VAL A 148 -0.31 5.60 -6.69
C VAL A 148 0.61 5.59 -5.49
N ILE A 149 1.60 4.71 -5.46
CA ILE A 149 2.55 4.63 -4.34
C ILE A 149 3.47 5.85 -4.36
N ASN A 150 3.95 6.18 -5.56
CA ASN A 150 4.81 7.32 -5.80
C ASN A 150 4.50 7.93 -7.16
N SER A 151 4.67 9.24 -7.27
CA SER A 151 4.53 9.96 -8.53
C SER A 151 5.67 10.97 -8.68
N LYS A 152 6.14 11.13 -9.93
CA LYS A 152 7.18 12.10 -10.28
C LYS A 152 6.78 12.85 -11.55
N LYS A 153 6.63 14.16 -11.43
CA LYS A 153 6.38 15.06 -12.55
C LYS A 153 7.68 15.44 -13.26
N ASN A 154 7.60 15.60 -14.58
CA ASN A 154 8.65 16.19 -15.42
C ASN A 154 8.02 17.06 -16.54
N ASP A 155 8.83 17.54 -17.47
CA ASP A 155 8.37 18.43 -18.55
C ASP A 155 7.40 17.76 -19.53
N ASN A 156 7.41 16.44 -19.62
CA ASN A 156 6.59 15.69 -20.58
C ASN A 156 5.32 15.13 -19.95
N GLY A 157 5.26 15.02 -18.63
CA GLY A 157 4.12 14.40 -17.94
C GLY A 157 4.42 13.96 -16.52
N VAL A 158 3.82 12.86 -16.09
CA VAL A 158 3.98 12.27 -14.76
C VAL A 158 4.25 10.78 -14.89
N ILE A 159 5.23 10.29 -14.14
CA ILE A 159 5.47 8.86 -13.96
C ILE A 159 4.81 8.47 -12.63
N ILE A 160 3.92 7.49 -12.65
CA ILE A 160 3.33 6.91 -11.44
C ILE A 160 3.82 5.47 -11.26
N ASP A 161 3.98 5.07 -10.00
CA ASP A 161 4.36 3.73 -9.57
C ASP A 161 3.20 3.11 -8.77
N THR A 162 2.76 1.91 -9.15
CA THR A 162 1.60 1.20 -8.58
C THR A 162 1.99 -0.13 -7.93
N LEU A 163 3.25 -0.27 -7.48
CA LEU A 163 3.94 -1.50 -7.05
C LEU A 163 4.29 -2.45 -8.20
N GLU A 164 3.31 -2.77 -9.03
CA GLU A 164 3.51 -3.75 -10.11
C GLU A 164 4.12 -3.13 -11.36
N ARG A 165 3.77 -1.87 -11.64
CA ARG A 165 4.02 -1.23 -12.93
C ARG A 165 4.27 0.25 -12.75
N LEU A 166 5.09 0.78 -13.66
CA LEU A 166 5.20 2.21 -13.87
C LEU A 166 4.31 2.61 -15.04
N PHE A 167 3.51 3.66 -14.85
CA PHE A 167 2.78 4.29 -15.94
C PHE A 167 3.36 5.68 -16.21
N TYR A 168 3.60 5.96 -17.48
CA TYR A 168 4.02 7.27 -17.97
C TYR A 168 2.79 7.94 -18.55
N LEU A 169 2.30 8.98 -17.87
CA LEU A 169 1.14 9.77 -18.23
C LEU A 169 1.60 11.05 -18.92
N GLY A 170 1.44 11.12 -20.24
CA GLY A 170 1.86 12.27 -21.03
C GLY A 170 0.91 13.46 -20.89
N LYS A 171 1.43 14.68 -21.08
CA LYS A 171 0.62 15.91 -21.20
C LYS A 171 -0.37 15.85 -22.37
N SER A 172 -0.07 15.05 -23.39
CA SER A 172 -0.94 14.71 -24.51
C SER A 172 -2.02 13.68 -24.19
N CYS A 173 -2.18 13.31 -22.91
CA CYS A 173 -3.16 12.34 -22.42
C CYS A 173 -2.91 10.90 -22.87
N ASP A 174 -1.74 10.62 -23.45
CA ASP A 174 -1.29 9.27 -23.78
C ASP A 174 -0.66 8.57 -22.57
N VAL A 175 -0.73 7.24 -22.58
CA VAL A 175 -0.16 6.38 -21.55
C VAL A 175 0.83 5.41 -22.15
N ARG A 176 1.97 5.25 -21.49
CA ARG A 176 2.89 4.13 -21.69
C ARG A 176 3.06 3.35 -20.40
N VAL A 177 3.22 2.05 -20.51
CA VAL A 177 3.44 1.16 -19.37
C VAL A 177 4.86 0.62 -19.41
N SER A 178 5.56 0.60 -18.28
CA SER A 178 6.85 -0.07 -18.17
C SER A 178 6.72 -1.55 -18.51
N LEU A 179 7.78 -2.13 -19.07
CA LEU A 179 7.87 -3.56 -19.42
C LEU A 179 6.92 -4.01 -20.55
N ASP A 180 6.04 -3.14 -21.05
CA ASP A 180 5.20 -3.41 -22.22
C ASP A 180 5.22 -2.23 -23.22
N LYS A 181 6.24 -2.24 -24.09
CA LYS A 181 6.48 -1.17 -25.09
C LYS A 181 5.34 -1.01 -26.10
N TYR A 182 4.53 -2.06 -26.28
CA TYR A 182 3.45 -2.08 -27.27
C TYR A 182 2.12 -1.64 -26.67
N LYS A 183 1.96 -1.75 -25.34
CA LYS A 183 0.76 -1.28 -24.65
C LYS A 183 0.75 0.23 -24.55
N ARG A 184 -0.22 0.81 -25.24
CA ARG A 184 -0.52 2.25 -25.25
C ARG A 184 -1.87 2.45 -24.63
N GLY A 185 -2.14 3.67 -24.21
CA GLY A 185 -3.42 3.99 -23.65
C GLY A 185 -3.70 5.48 -23.68
N ILE A 186 -4.84 5.82 -23.11
CA ILE A 186 -5.21 7.19 -22.78
C ILE A 186 -5.46 7.28 -21.29
N TRP A 187 -5.23 8.46 -20.73
CA TRP A 187 -5.62 8.77 -19.37
C TRP A 187 -6.40 10.07 -19.30
N TYR A 188 -7.30 10.15 -18.34
CA TYR A 188 -8.12 11.33 -18.12
C TYR A 188 -8.61 11.40 -16.68
N LYS A 189 -8.88 12.62 -16.21
CA LYS A 189 -9.48 12.84 -14.88
C LYS A 189 -10.97 12.55 -14.92
N SER A 190 -11.49 12.04 -13.81
CA SER A 190 -12.92 11.83 -13.57
C SER A 190 -13.22 12.08 -12.10
N ASN A 191 -13.87 13.20 -11.79
CA ASN A 191 -14.12 13.65 -10.42
C ASN A 191 -12.82 13.71 -9.58
N ASN A 192 -12.78 12.98 -8.46
CA ASN A 192 -11.61 12.85 -7.57
C ASN A 192 -10.73 11.63 -7.89
N LYS A 193 -10.82 11.11 -9.11
CA LYS A 193 -10.05 9.97 -9.61
C LYS A 193 -9.45 10.29 -10.97
N PHE A 194 -8.48 9.48 -11.38
CA PHE A 194 -8.08 9.43 -12.77
C PHE A 194 -8.19 8.01 -13.30
N ILE A 195 -8.37 7.90 -14.60
CA ILE A 195 -8.64 6.65 -15.28
C ILE A 195 -7.54 6.43 -16.31
N ILE A 196 -7.04 5.20 -16.38
CA ILE A 196 -6.15 4.74 -17.45
C ILE A 196 -6.91 3.69 -18.25
N GLU A 197 -7.07 3.92 -19.55
CA GLU A 197 -7.61 2.96 -20.50
C GLU A 197 -6.47 2.51 -21.41
N LEU A 198 -6.16 1.21 -21.42
CA LEU A 198 -5.10 0.64 -22.26
C LEU A 198 -5.70 -0.11 -23.45
N GLU A 199 -5.03 0.02 -24.58
CA GLU A 199 -5.32 -0.70 -25.81
C GLU A 199 -4.92 -2.18 -25.68
N ASP A 200 -5.78 -3.06 -26.17
CA ASP A 200 -5.47 -4.46 -26.42
C ASP A 200 -4.64 -4.60 -27.71
N LYS A 201 -4.23 -5.84 -28.02
CA LYS A 201 -3.49 -6.17 -29.26
C LYS A 201 -4.25 -5.85 -30.56
N LYS A 202 -5.55 -5.51 -30.47
CA LYS A 202 -6.44 -5.15 -31.58
C LYS A 202 -6.79 -3.65 -31.57
N TYR A 203 -6.06 -2.83 -30.82
CA TYR A 203 -6.27 -1.38 -30.68
C TYR A 203 -7.64 -1.00 -30.09
N LYS A 204 -8.24 -1.88 -29.27
CA LYS A 204 -9.46 -1.59 -28.52
C LYS A 204 -9.12 -1.33 -27.06
N PHE A 205 -9.70 -0.29 -26.48
CA PHE A 205 -9.54 -0.01 -25.05
C PHE A 205 -10.35 -1.03 -24.22
N THR A 206 -9.68 -2.03 -23.66
CA THR A 206 -10.32 -3.10 -22.87
C THR A 206 -9.96 -3.04 -21.40
N ASP A 207 -8.73 -2.66 -21.09
CA ASP A 207 -8.25 -2.64 -19.70
C ASP A 207 -8.45 -1.25 -19.13
N LYS A 208 -9.28 -1.14 -18.11
CA LYS A 208 -9.65 0.13 -17.48
C LYS A 208 -9.30 0.11 -16.01
N TYR A 209 -8.34 0.95 -15.65
CA TYR A 209 -7.86 1.10 -14.28
C TYR A 209 -8.36 2.43 -13.72
N TYR A 210 -8.86 2.39 -12.49
CA TYR A 210 -9.30 3.56 -11.75
C TYR A 210 -8.30 3.83 -10.65
N PHE A 211 -7.79 5.05 -10.57
CA PHE A 211 -6.82 5.44 -9.56
C PHE A 211 -7.39 6.50 -8.64
N ASN A 212 -6.95 6.49 -7.38
CA ASN A 212 -7.19 7.58 -6.45
C ASN A 212 -6.53 8.89 -6.94
N TYR A 213 -6.95 10.00 -6.34
CA TYR A 213 -6.33 11.30 -6.58
C TYR A 213 -4.82 11.25 -6.28
N ASP A 214 -4.04 11.81 -7.21
CA ASP A 214 -2.62 12.10 -7.04
C ASP A 214 -2.36 13.53 -7.53
N GLU A 215 -1.70 14.35 -6.70
CA GLU A 215 -1.50 15.78 -6.97
C GLU A 215 -0.72 16.03 -8.27
N ASN A 216 0.34 15.25 -8.52
CA ASN A 216 1.14 15.39 -9.72
C ASN A 216 0.31 15.10 -10.97
N VAL A 217 -0.45 14.01 -10.98
CA VAL A 217 -1.34 13.66 -12.10
C VAL A 217 -2.43 14.73 -12.28
N PHE A 218 -3.04 15.17 -11.19
CA PHE A 218 -4.09 16.20 -11.23
C PHE A 218 -3.57 17.59 -11.60
N SER A 219 -2.26 17.82 -11.58
CA SER A 219 -1.65 19.05 -12.08
C SER A 219 -1.55 19.13 -13.62
N LEU A 220 -1.79 18.02 -14.34
CA LEU A 220 -1.84 17.97 -15.80
C LEU A 220 -3.28 18.23 -16.31
N ASN A 221 -3.49 18.60 -17.58
CA ASN A 221 -4.81 18.99 -18.09
C ASN A 221 -5.39 17.98 -19.10
N CYS A 222 -5.78 16.80 -18.60
CA CYS A 222 -6.44 15.77 -19.40
C CYS A 222 -7.84 15.47 -18.88
N TYR A 223 -8.84 15.84 -19.68
CA TYR A 223 -10.27 15.65 -19.41
C TYR A 223 -10.90 15.02 -20.65
N ARG A 224 -11.94 14.21 -20.45
CA ARG A 224 -12.68 13.53 -21.52
C ARG A 224 -14.14 13.95 -21.48
#